data_AF-A0A9D9Z719-F1
#
_entry.id   AF-A0A9D9Z719-F1
#
_cell.length_a   1.000
_cell.length_b   1.000
_cell.length_c   1.000
_cell.angle_alpha   90.00
_cell.angle_beta   90.00
_cell.angle_gamma   90.00
#
_symmetry.space_group_name_H-M   'P 1'
#
loop_
_entity.id
_entity.type
_entity.pdbx_description
1 polymer ?
#
loop_
_entity_poly.entity_id
_entity_poly.type
_entity_poly.pdbx_seq_one_letter_code
_entity_poly.pdbx_strand_id
1 'polypeptide(L)' 'GIALEVHILVDRTLDIASAHDISTAVEAAVRELYGGGAFVSVHVEPVSEDLPEPAPYDDGHNGREEGPGHHDGDFTV' A
#
# COMPACT_ATOMS: atom_id res chain seq x y z
N GLY A 1 10.63 -4.51 20.87
CA GLY A 1 9.50 -3.63 20.52
C GLY A 1 8.56 -4.41 19.64
N ILE A 2 7.30 -3.98 19.55
CA ILE A 2 6.37 -4.51 18.56
C ILE A 2 6.53 -3.74 17.24
N ALA A 3 6.24 -4.39 16.11
CA ALA A 3 6.17 -3.77 14.80
C ALA A 3 4.75 -3.97 14.25
N LEU A 4 4.16 -2.91 13.71
CA LEU A 4 2.80 -2.88 13.17
C LEU A 4 2.86 -2.34 11.74
N GLU A 5 2.24 -3.08 10.83
CA GLU A 5 2.00 -2.66 9.44
C GLU A 5 0.51 -2.40 9.29
N VAL A 6 0.17 -1.19 8.82
CA VAL A 6 -1.21 -0.72 8.74
C VAL A 6 -1.50 -0.32 7.30
N HIS A 7 -2.50 -0.93 6.68
CA HIS A 7 -3.01 -0.51 5.37
C HIS A 7 -4.27 0.33 5.58
N ILE A 8 -4.32 1.49 4.93
CA ILE A 8 -5.51 2.35 4.92
C ILE A 8 -5.96 2.56 3.48
N LEU A 9 -7.28 2.53 3.29
CA LEU A 9 -7.91 2.89 2.03
C LEU A 9 -8.38 4.34 2.09
N VAL A 10 -7.99 5.14 1.12
CA VAL A 10 -8.36 6.56 1.01
C VAL A 10 -9.05 6.85 -0.31
N ASP A 11 -9.71 8.01 -0.41
CA ASP A 11 -10.27 8.44 -1.69
C ASP A 11 -9.17 8.54 -2.76
N ARG A 12 -9.39 7.95 -3.94
CA ARG A 12 -8.42 7.91 -5.04
C ARG A 12 -8.06 9.28 -5.62
N THR A 13 -8.91 10.28 -5.38
CA THR A 13 -8.71 11.67 -5.82
C THR A 13 -8.06 12.54 -4.74
N LEU A 14 -7.79 11.96 -3.57
CA LEU A 14 -7.11 12.65 -2.49
C LEU A 14 -5.70 13.06 -2.92
N ASP A 15 -5.34 14.31 -2.66
CA ASP A 15 -3.99 14.77 -2.93
C ASP A 15 -2.97 14.15 -1.97
N ILE A 16 -1.70 14.15 -2.39
CA ILE A 16 -0.61 13.50 -1.65
C ILE A 16 -0.38 14.13 -0.27
N ALA A 17 -0.58 15.45 -0.12
CA ALA A 17 -0.38 16.10 1.17
C ALA A 17 -1.46 15.66 2.17
N SER A 18 -2.71 15.64 1.72
CA SER A 18 -3.84 15.13 2.50
C SER A 18 -3.66 13.65 2.85
N ALA A 19 -3.17 12.81 1.93
CA ALA A 19 -2.87 11.40 2.19
C ALA A 19 -1.76 11.22 3.25
N HIS A 20 -0.71 12.04 3.18
CA HIS A 20 0.37 12.06 4.17
C HIS A 20 -0.11 12.48 5.56
N ASP A 21 -0.98 13.48 5.63
CA ASP A 21 -1.54 13.96 6.89
C ASP A 21 -2.40 12.88 7.56
N ILE A 22 -3.20 12.15 6.78
CA ILE A 22 -3.95 10.98 7.28
C ILE A 22 -2.99 9.90 7.78
N SER A 23 -1.96 9.55 7.01
CA SER A 23 -0.96 8.56 7.41
C SER A 23 -0.29 8.93 8.74
N THR A 24 0.09 10.19 8.91
CA THR A 24 0.70 10.72 10.14
C THR A 24 -0.26 10.60 11.33
N ALA A 25 -1.54 10.93 11.13
CA ALA A 25 -2.56 10.83 12.17
C ALA A 25 -2.80 9.37 12.60
N VAL A 26 -2.83 8.43 11.65
CA VAL A 26 -2.96 6.99 11.92
C VAL A 26 -1.76 6.48 12.72
N GLU A 27 -0.54 6.83 12.31
CA GLU A 27 0.67 6.43 13.02
C GLU A 27 0.66 6.93 14.47
N ALA A 28 0.30 8.20 14.70
CA ALA A 28 0.21 8.79 16.03
C ALA A 28 -0.82 8.07 16.90
N ALA A 29 -2.00 7.78 16.37
CA ALA A 29 -3.05 7.05 17.08
C ALA A 29 -2.61 5.63 17.46
N VAL A 30 -1.92 4.93 16.56
CA VAL A 30 -1.38 3.60 16.84
C VAL A 30 -0.29 3.66 17.91
N ARG A 31 0.62 4.63 17.84
CA ARG A 31 1.66 4.83 18.87
C ARG A 31 1.09 5.20 20.23
N GLU A 32 -0.03 5.92 20.29
CA GLU A 32 -0.73 6.23 21.55
C GLU A 32 -1.28 4.95 22.22
N LEU A 33 -1.84 4.03 21.42
CA LEU A 33 -2.41 2.78 21.93
C LEU A 33 -1.35 1.76 22.39
N TYR A 34 -0.23 1.68 21.66
CA TYR A 34 0.78 0.65 21.90
C TYR A 34 2.09 1.15 22.50
N GLY A 35 2.17 2.46 22.77
CA GLY A 35 3.33 3.14 23.36
C GLY A 35 4.37 3.60 22.32
N GLY A 36 5.12 4.64 22.68
CA GLY A 36 6.08 5.30 21.78
C GLY A 36 7.28 4.45 21.31
N GLY A 37 7.43 3.23 21.82
CA GLY A 37 8.45 2.25 21.39
C GLY A 37 7.98 1.28 20.30
N ALA A 38 6.74 1.42 19.82
CA ALA A 38 6.23 0.66 18.68
C ALA A 38 6.83 1.19 17.37
N PHE A 39 7.24 0.27 16.49
CA PHE A 39 7.57 0.60 15.11
C PHE A 39 6.29 0.48 14.26
N VAL A 40 5.89 1.55 13.60
CA VAL A 40 4.63 1.60 12.84
C VAL A 40 4.94 2.01 11.41
N SER A 41 4.49 1.22 10.45
CA SER A 41 4.49 1.55 9.03
C SER A 41 3.05 1.67 8.55
N VAL A 42 2.73 2.71 7.78
CA VAL A 42 1.40 2.95 7.22
C VAL A 42 1.49 2.97 5.70
N HIS A 43 0.74 2.08 5.06
CA HIS A 43 0.58 1.98 3.62
C HIS A 43 -0.76 2.62 3.24
N VAL A 44 -0.71 3.59 2.35
CA VAL A 44 -1.90 4.32 1.86
C VAL A 44 -2.23 3.84 0.47
N GLU A 45 -3.43 3.30 0.30
CA GLU A 45 -3.93 2.77 -0.96
C GLU A 45 -5.25 3.47 -1.33
N PRO A 46 -5.54 3.70 -2.61
CA PRO A 46 -6.85 4.20 -3.02
C PRO A 46 -7.92 3.12 -2.80
N VAL A 47 -9.14 3.52 -2.43
CA VAL A 47 -10.32 2.64 -2.51
C VAL A 47 -10.47 2.19 -3.97
N SER A 48 -10.43 0.89 -4.21
CA SER A 48 -10.75 0.32 -5.52
C SER A 48 -12.25 0.47 -5.79
N GLU A 49 -12.59 0.93 -6.99
CA GLU A 49 -13.91 0.63 -7.54
C GLU A 49 -13.95 -0.87 -7.81
N ASP A 50 -15.06 -1.56 -7.51
CA ASP A 50 -15.22 -3.00 -7.80
C ASP A 50 -14.81 -3.27 -9.27
N LEU A 51 -13.58 -3.74 -9.46
CA LEU A 51 -13.12 -4.20 -10.75
C LEU A 51 -13.88 -5.51 -11.00
N PRO A 52 -14.59 -5.68 -12.12
CA PRO A 52 -15.12 -6.98 -12.48
C PRO A 52 -13.93 -7.95 -12.59
N GLU A 53 -13.91 -9.02 -11.78
CA GLU A 53 -12.83 -9.99 -11.86
C GLU A 53 -12.89 -10.86 -13.13
N PRO A 54 -11.72 -11.29 -13.66
CA PRO A 54 -10.39 -10.84 -13.28
C PRO A 54 -9.96 -9.68 -14.20
N ALA A 55 -9.57 -8.56 -13.59
CA ALA A 55 -8.74 -7.59 -14.29
C ALA A 55 -7.43 -8.31 -14.69
N PRO A 56 -6.95 -8.18 -15.94
CA PRO A 56 -5.67 -8.73 -16.32
C PRO A 56 -4.62 -8.19 -15.36
N TYR A 57 -3.89 -9.12 -14.74
CA TYR A 57 -2.72 -8.96 -13.88
C TYR A 57 -2.13 -7.54 -13.93
N ASP A 58 -2.34 -6.79 -12.85
CA ASP A 58 -1.73 -5.47 -12.65
C ASP A 58 -0.30 -5.67 -12.12
N ASP A 59 0.66 -5.52 -13.01
CA ASP A 59 2.11 -5.58 -12.75
C ASP A 59 2.66 -4.25 -12.18
N GLY A 60 1.80 -3.28 -11.85
CA GLY A 60 2.21 -1.95 -11.43
C GLY A 60 2.61 -1.03 -12.59
N HIS A 61 2.46 -1.48 -13.83
CA HIS A 61 2.69 -0.72 -15.05
C HIS A 61 1.39 -0.54 -15.85
N ASN A 62 0.37 0.06 -15.20
CA ASN A 62 -0.88 0.55 -15.80
C ASN A 62 -1.55 -0.37 -16.85
N GLY A 63 -1.32 -1.67 -16.77
CA GLY A 63 -1.86 -2.70 -17.67
C GLY A 63 -1.49 -2.52 -19.14
N ARG A 64 -0.38 -1.85 -19.48
CA ARG A 64 0.03 -1.65 -20.89
C ARG A 64 1.15 -2.57 -21.36
N GLU A 65 1.74 -3.38 -20.48
CA GLU A 65 2.78 -4.32 -20.89
C GLU A 65 2.16 -5.61 -21.44
N GLU A 66 2.15 -5.73 -22.76
CA GLU A 66 1.88 -7.01 -23.42
C GLU A 66 3.19 -7.82 -23.49
N GLY A 67 3.65 -8.30 -22.33
CA GLY A 67 4.92 -9.03 -22.21
C GLY A 67 4.90 -10.09 -21.09
N PRO A 68 5.71 -11.15 -21.19
CA PRO A 68 5.85 -12.12 -20.11
C PRO A 68 6.43 -11.44 -18.87
N GLY A 69 5.84 -11.72 -17.70
CA GLY A 69 6.22 -11.10 -16.43
C GLY A 69 7.70 -11.29 -16.10
N HIS A 70 8.34 -10.24 -15.59
CA HIS A 70 9.78 -10.14 -15.36
C HIS A 70 10.36 -11.05 -14.24
N HIS A 71 9.64 -12.09 -13.80
CA HIS A 71 10.06 -12.96 -12.70
C HIS A 71 10.50 -14.38 -13.09
N ASP A 72 10.73 -14.68 -14.37
CA ASP A 72 11.40 -15.92 -14.79
C ASP A 72 12.93 -15.77 -14.86
N GLY A 73 13.51 -15.14 -13.84
CA GLY A 73 14.94 -15.20 -13.55
C GLY A 73 15.21 -16.32 -12.56
N ASP A 74 15.29 -17.56 -13.05
CA ASP A 74 15.82 -18.69 -12.30
C ASP A 74 17.25 -18.36 -11.86
N PHE A 75 17.44 -17.97 -10.60
CA PHE A 75 18.74 -17.90 -9.97
C PHE A 75 19.23 -19.33 -9.73
N THR A 76 19.73 -19.99 -10.77
CA THR A 76 20.63 -21.13 -10.57
C THR A 76 21.97 -20.58 -10.06
N VAL A 77 22.31 -20.98 -8.84
CA VAL A 77 23.60 -20.72 -8.15
C VAL A 77 24.79 -21.23 -8.97
#